data_AF-A0A4U3KXR0-F1
#
_entry.id   AF-A0A4U3KXR0-F1
#
_cell.length_a   1.000
_cell.length_b   1.000
_cell.length_c   1.000
_cell.angle_alpha   90.00
_cell.angle_beta   90.00
_cell.angle_gamma   90.00
#
_symmetry.space_group_name_H-M   'P 1'
#
loop_
_entity.id
_entity.type
_entity.pdbx_description
1 polymer ?
#
loop_
_entity_poly.entity_id
_entity_poly.type
_entity_poly.pdbx_seq_one_letter_code
_entity_poly.pdbx_strand_id
1 'polypeptide(L)'
;MKNKKRIKFGILIATIIAIAIIGTIGVKKMNEPTEKEKQIAFLKEHEEEMTEYIKSQEFYITSENKKVQPEVKKVSFDYENYSTYQRDAGGIPYEVYAIDITGLYNDTEIFELLIDVDSLKKPTKILNFERY
;
A
#
# COMPACT_ATOMS: atom_id res chain seq x y z
N MET A 1 -42.80 12.34 -58.85
CA MET A 1 -41.41 11.86 -59.08
C MET A 1 -40.73 11.67 -57.71
N LYS A 2 -39.97 10.58 -57.56
CA LYS A 2 -39.56 9.91 -56.30
C LYS A 2 -38.91 10.80 -55.22
N ASN A 3 -39.33 10.58 -53.98
CA ASN A 3 -38.82 11.15 -52.73
C ASN A 3 -37.33 10.80 -52.50
N LYS A 4 -36.44 11.77 -52.68
CA LYS A 4 -35.00 11.67 -52.36
C LYS A 4 -34.73 11.90 -50.86
N LYS A 5 -35.15 11.01 -49.95
CA LYS A 5 -34.70 11.04 -48.55
C LYS A 5 -34.75 9.65 -47.90
N ARG A 6 -33.87 8.72 -48.27
CA ARG A 6 -33.75 7.41 -47.58
C ARG A 6 -32.33 6.81 -47.58
N ILE A 7 -31.29 7.64 -47.50
CA ILE A 7 -29.90 7.12 -47.43
C ILE A 7 -29.12 7.88 -46.35
N LYS A 8 -29.48 7.78 -45.05
CA LYS A 8 -28.62 8.30 -43.95
C LYS A 8 -28.76 7.62 -42.57
N PHE A 9 -29.47 6.49 -42.41
CA PHE A 9 -29.59 5.84 -41.09
C PHE A 9 -28.74 4.58 -40.91
N GLY A 10 -28.44 3.82 -41.97
CA GLY A 10 -27.63 2.59 -41.85
C GLY A 10 -26.15 2.82 -41.55
N ILE A 11 -25.58 3.92 -42.06
CA ILE A 11 -24.15 4.25 -41.86
C ILE A 11 -23.88 4.74 -40.42
N LEU A 12 -24.86 5.39 -39.77
CA LEU A 12 -24.68 5.91 -38.42
C LEU A 12 -24.64 4.81 -37.35
N ILE A 13 -25.40 3.73 -37.54
CA ILE A 13 -25.47 2.61 -36.59
C ILE A 13 -24.20 1.73 -36.69
N ALA A 14 -23.63 1.56 -37.87
CA ALA A 14 -22.41 0.76 -38.07
C ALA A 14 -21.17 1.38 -37.38
N THR A 15 -21.06 2.72 -37.37
CA THR A 15 -19.93 3.41 -36.72
C THR A 15 -19.99 3.30 -35.18
N ILE A 16 -21.18 3.30 -34.59
CA ILE A 16 -21.35 3.16 -33.12
C ILE A 16 -20.92 1.76 -32.66
N ILE A 17 -21.26 0.71 -33.43
CA ILE A 17 -20.89 -0.67 -33.09
C ILE A 17 -19.37 -0.89 -33.24
N ALA A 18 -18.72 -0.26 -34.22
CA ALA A 18 -17.26 -0.34 -34.38
C ALA A 18 -16.49 0.35 -33.23
N ILE A 19 -16.98 1.48 -32.71
CA ILE A 19 -16.37 2.17 -31.55
C ILE A 19 -16.55 1.34 -30.27
N ALA A 20 -17.69 0.67 -30.10
CA ALA A 20 -17.93 -0.20 -28.95
C ALA A 20 -16.96 -1.39 -28.88
N ILE A 21 -16.54 -1.94 -30.03
CA ILE A 21 -15.61 -3.08 -30.06
C ILE A 21 -14.16 -2.63 -29.78
N ILE A 22 -13.72 -1.50 -30.33
CA ILE A 22 -12.37 -0.96 -30.09
C ILE A 22 -12.20 -0.49 -28.63
N GLY A 23 -13.27 0.00 -27.99
CA GLY A 23 -13.27 0.37 -26.57
C GLY A 23 -13.04 -0.82 -25.62
N THR A 24 -13.47 -2.03 -25.97
CA THR A 24 -13.31 -3.18 -25.04
C THR A 24 -11.88 -3.73 -24.98
N ILE A 25 -11.10 -3.60 -26.05
CA ILE A 25 -9.73 -4.12 -26.08
C ILE A 25 -8.77 -3.18 -25.32
N GLY A 26 -9.07 -1.87 -25.28
CA GLY A 26 -8.29 -0.88 -24.53
C GLY A 26 -8.62 -0.76 -23.04
N VAL A 27 -9.79 -1.22 -22.58
CA VAL A 27 -10.26 -1.05 -21.18
C VAL A 27 -9.85 -2.22 -20.27
N LYS A 28 -9.35 -3.33 -20.82
CA LYS A 28 -8.98 -4.53 -20.03
C LYS A 28 -7.71 -4.39 -19.16
N LYS A 29 -7.07 -3.21 -19.13
CA LYS A 29 -5.90 -2.91 -18.29
C LYS A 29 -6.20 -2.07 -17.04
N MET A 30 -7.47 -1.88 -16.64
CA MET A 30 -7.83 -0.98 -15.53
C MET A 30 -8.28 -1.61 -14.20
N ASN A 31 -8.32 -2.94 -14.05
CA ASN A 31 -8.96 -3.56 -12.88
C ASN A 31 -8.04 -4.32 -11.92
N GLU A 32 -6.75 -4.42 -12.20
CA GLU A 32 -5.83 -4.96 -11.19
C GLU A 32 -5.15 -3.82 -10.43
N PRO A 33 -5.19 -3.84 -9.08
CA PRO A 33 -4.42 -2.90 -8.30
C PRO A 33 -2.95 -3.02 -8.67
N THR A 34 -2.27 -1.89 -8.73
CA THR A 34 -0.83 -1.81 -8.89
C THR A 34 -0.13 -2.58 -7.77
N GLU A 35 1.12 -2.97 -8.00
CA GLU A 35 1.93 -3.63 -6.97
C GLU A 35 1.98 -2.80 -5.67
N LYS A 36 2.17 -1.48 -5.81
CA LYS A 36 2.12 -0.50 -4.74
C LYS A 36 0.81 -0.51 -3.96
N GLU A 37 -0.34 -0.54 -4.64
CA GLU A 37 -1.64 -0.61 -3.98
C GLU A 37 -1.86 -1.95 -3.24
N LYS A 38 -1.37 -3.06 -3.80
CA LYS A 38 -1.42 -4.38 -3.13
C LYS A 38 -0.58 -4.41 -1.86
N GLN A 39 0.62 -3.83 -1.90
CA GLN A 39 1.51 -3.68 -0.75
C GLN A 39 0.85 -2.83 0.35
N ILE A 40 0.31 -1.66 0.00
CA ILE A 40 -0.39 -0.80 0.97
C ILE A 40 -1.62 -1.50 1.55
N ALA A 41 -2.41 -2.20 0.72
CA ALA A 41 -3.59 -2.91 1.20
C ALA A 41 -3.21 -4.01 2.21
N PHE A 42 -2.14 -4.76 1.94
CA PHE A 42 -1.59 -5.75 2.87
C PHE A 42 -1.17 -5.11 4.19
N LEU A 43 -0.44 -3.99 4.15
CA LEU A 43 -0.03 -3.28 5.37
C LEU A 43 -1.24 -2.79 6.19
N LYS A 44 -2.26 -2.24 5.52
CA LYS A 44 -3.50 -1.79 6.16
C LYS A 44 -4.27 -2.92 6.84
N GLU A 45 -4.27 -4.10 6.24
CA GLU A 45 -4.89 -5.30 6.83
C GLU A 45 -4.18 -5.74 8.12
N HIS A 46 -2.89 -5.41 8.27
CA HIS A 46 -2.07 -5.77 9.44
C HIS A 46 -1.78 -4.59 10.38
N GLU A 47 -2.56 -3.49 10.30
CA GLU A 47 -2.41 -2.34 11.21
C GLU A 47 -2.51 -2.72 12.69
N GLU A 48 -3.38 -3.68 13.01
CA GLU A 48 -3.56 -4.17 14.38
C GLU A 48 -2.28 -4.88 14.88
N GLU A 49 -1.73 -5.82 14.10
CA GLU A 49 -0.50 -6.53 14.43
C GLU A 49 0.70 -5.58 14.60
N MET A 50 0.85 -4.61 13.68
CA MET A 50 1.87 -3.56 13.80
C MET A 50 1.69 -2.72 15.06
N THR A 51 0.45 -2.34 15.38
CA THR A 51 0.13 -1.54 16.57
C THR A 51 0.40 -2.31 17.87
N GLU A 52 0.10 -3.61 17.91
CA GLU A 52 0.40 -4.48 19.05
C GLU A 52 1.91 -4.65 19.25
N TYR A 53 2.67 -4.85 18.18
CA TYR A 53 4.13 -4.86 18.24
C TYR A 53 4.65 -3.56 18.87
N ILE A 54 4.22 -2.41 18.38
CA ILE A 54 4.64 -1.11 18.91
C ILE A 54 4.29 -0.96 20.39
N LYS A 55 3.09 -1.36 20.81
CA LYS A 55 2.66 -1.35 22.23
C LYS A 55 3.54 -2.22 23.13
N SER A 56 4.12 -3.29 22.61
CA SER A 56 4.97 -4.21 23.37
C SER A 56 6.41 -3.72 23.54
N GLN A 57 6.84 -2.72 22.78
CA GLN A 57 8.23 -2.26 22.80
C GLN A 57 8.52 -1.37 24.01
N GLU A 58 9.77 -1.43 24.48
CA GLU A 58 10.33 -0.45 25.41
C GLU A 58 10.95 0.70 24.62
N PHE A 59 10.55 1.92 24.96
CA PHE A 59 11.01 3.13 24.30
C PHE A 59 11.95 3.89 25.22
N TYR A 60 12.99 4.46 24.62
CA TYR A 60 13.80 5.45 25.31
C TYR A 60 13.05 6.78 25.28
N ILE A 61 12.66 7.26 26.46
CA ILE A 61 12.28 8.66 26.58
C ILE A 61 13.59 9.46 26.60
N THR A 62 13.92 10.10 25.47
CA THR A 62 15.21 10.76 25.23
C THR A 62 15.53 11.86 26.24
N SER A 63 14.52 12.49 26.83
CA SER A 63 14.71 13.49 27.89
C SER A 63 15.21 12.91 29.22
N GLU A 64 15.02 11.60 29.45
CA GLU A 64 15.33 10.95 30.74
C GLU A 64 16.34 9.81 30.63
N ASN A 65 16.79 9.45 29.40
CA ASN A 65 17.66 8.30 29.14
C ASN A 65 17.19 7.00 29.82
N LYS A 66 15.87 6.87 30.00
CA LYS A 66 15.24 5.75 30.69
C LYS A 66 14.41 4.95 29.68
N LYS A 67 14.60 3.64 29.68
CA LYS A 67 13.68 2.71 29.02
C LYS A 67 12.42 2.60 29.85
N VAL A 68 11.30 2.95 29.25
CA VAL A 68 9.97 2.67 29.81
C VAL A 68 9.10 2.12 28.70
N GLN A 69 8.07 1.37 29.07
CA GLN A 69 6.97 1.06 28.15
C GLN A 69 5.98 2.23 28.26
N PRO A 70 5.96 3.17 27.30
CA PRO A 70 5.01 4.25 27.31
C PRO A 70 3.62 3.72 27.00
N GLU A 71 2.60 4.39 27.53
CA GLU A 71 1.23 4.18 27.09
C GLU A 71 1.09 4.66 25.63
N VAL A 72 0.91 3.72 24.70
CA VAL A 72 0.64 4.01 23.29
C VAL A 72 -0.85 4.31 23.11
N LYS A 73 -1.19 5.60 23.02
CA LYS A 73 -2.58 6.06 22.86
C LYS A 73 -3.10 5.92 21.44
N LYS A 74 -2.25 6.18 20.44
CA LYS A 74 -2.57 6.12 19.02
C LYS A 74 -1.30 5.85 18.21
N VAL A 75 -1.41 5.05 17.16
CA VAL A 75 -0.35 4.93 16.14
C VAL A 75 -0.93 5.44 14.83
N SER A 76 -0.16 6.24 14.10
CA SER A 76 -0.52 6.71 12.75
C SER A 76 0.57 6.25 11.79
N PHE A 77 0.16 5.60 10.70
CA PHE A 77 1.04 5.05 9.67
C PHE A 77 1.05 5.96 8.43
N ASP A 78 2.22 6.36 7.97
CA ASP A 78 2.36 7.19 6.78
C ASP A 78 2.54 6.33 5.51
N TYR A 79 1.42 5.96 4.91
CA TYR A 79 1.40 5.20 3.66
C TYR A 79 1.86 5.99 2.44
N GLU A 80 2.10 7.30 2.54
CA GLU A 80 2.68 8.09 1.45
C GLU A 80 4.21 7.96 1.45
N ASN A 81 4.81 7.91 2.64
CA ASN A 81 6.25 7.76 2.88
C ASN A 81 6.67 6.31 3.15
N TYR A 82 6.06 5.35 2.43
CA TYR A 82 6.51 3.96 2.48
C TYR A 82 7.59 3.66 1.42
N SER A 83 8.53 2.79 1.75
CA SER A 83 9.52 2.26 0.82
C SER A 83 9.65 0.73 0.94
N THR A 84 10.30 0.11 -0.05
CA THR A 84 10.58 -1.32 -0.06
C THR A 84 12.03 -1.57 -0.44
N TYR A 85 12.71 -2.50 0.25
CA TYR A 85 14.06 -2.90 -0.14
C TYR A 85 14.38 -4.31 0.35
N GLN A 86 15.47 -4.89 -0.19
CA GLN A 86 16.03 -6.15 0.27
C GLN A 86 17.18 -5.84 1.24
N ARG A 87 17.16 -6.45 2.43
CA ARG A 87 18.27 -6.38 3.41
C ARG A 87 19.07 -7.66 3.37
N ASP A 88 20.37 -7.55 3.65
CA ASP A 88 21.26 -8.68 3.89
C ASP A 88 21.97 -8.47 5.24
N ALA A 89 21.55 -9.22 6.25
CA ALA A 89 22.16 -9.22 7.57
C ALA A 89 22.85 -10.56 7.82
N GLY A 90 24.05 -10.72 7.25
CA GLY A 90 24.91 -11.89 7.53
C GLY A 90 24.54 -13.14 6.74
N GLY A 91 23.90 -13.02 5.57
CA GLY A 91 23.85 -14.07 4.55
C GLY A 91 22.46 -14.61 4.21
N ILE A 92 21.40 -14.21 4.91
CA ILE A 92 20.02 -14.53 4.52
C ILE A 92 19.33 -13.22 4.12
N PRO A 93 19.10 -12.99 2.81
CA PRO A 93 18.37 -11.82 2.38
C PRO A 93 16.89 -11.95 2.72
N TYR A 94 16.30 -10.85 3.17
CA TYR A 94 14.87 -10.75 3.45
C TYR A 94 14.30 -9.44 2.90
N GLU A 95 13.00 -9.46 2.65
CA GLU A 95 12.26 -8.39 2.00
C GLU A 95 11.55 -7.54 3.05
N VAL A 96 11.73 -6.22 2.96
CA VAL A 96 11.34 -5.29 4.02
C VAL A 96 10.49 -4.16 3.45
N TYR A 97 9.35 -3.91 4.09
CA TYR A 97 8.66 -2.62 4.01
C TYR A 97 9.20 -1.69 5.09
N ALA A 98 9.39 -0.43 4.74
CA ALA A 98 9.72 0.59 5.71
C ALA A 98 8.70 1.71 5.62
N ILE A 99 8.10 2.04 6.76
CA ILE A 99 7.02 3.01 6.88
C ILE A 99 7.25 3.91 8.09
N ASP A 100 7.14 5.22 7.87
CA ASP A 100 7.18 6.19 8.95
C ASP A 100 5.93 6.04 9.82
N ILE A 101 6.15 6.02 11.13
CA ILE A 101 5.07 5.98 12.12
C ILE A 101 5.19 7.14 13.08
N THR A 102 4.04 7.70 13.43
CA THR A 102 3.92 8.83 14.35
C THR A 102 2.92 8.50 15.45
N GLY A 103 3.21 8.91 16.69
CA GLY A 103 2.19 8.98 17.74
C GLY A 103 2.49 8.29 19.06
N LEU A 104 3.76 8.08 19.41
CA LEU A 104 4.07 7.53 20.73
C LEU A 104 4.31 8.63 21.76
N TYR A 105 3.75 8.40 22.95
CA TYR A 105 3.90 9.15 24.20
C TYR A 105 4.05 10.68 24.02
N ASN A 106 2.96 11.42 24.26
CA ASN A 106 2.88 12.88 24.13
C ASN A 106 2.99 13.42 22.68
N ASP A 107 2.54 12.65 21.68
CA ASP A 107 2.44 13.09 20.28
C ASP A 107 3.76 13.58 19.65
N THR A 108 4.91 13.13 20.16
CA THR A 108 6.21 13.74 19.82
C THR A 108 7.22 12.80 19.17
N GLU A 109 7.06 11.49 19.24
CA GLU A 109 8.02 10.55 18.65
C GLU A 109 7.57 10.06 17.27
N ILE A 110 8.46 10.27 16.29
CA ILE A 110 8.39 9.75 14.92
C ILE A 110 9.58 8.80 14.76
N PHE A 111 9.33 7.59 14.27
CA PHE A 111 10.37 6.63 13.92
C PHE A 111 9.91 5.73 12.77
N GLU A 112 10.85 4.99 12.19
CA GLU A 112 10.57 4.11 11.06
C GLU A 112 10.30 2.69 11.58
N LEU A 113 9.21 2.09 11.13
CA LEU A 113 8.91 0.68 11.37
C LEU A 113 9.34 -0.13 10.14
N LEU A 114 10.24 -1.08 10.35
CA LEU A 114 10.62 -2.07 9.38
C LEU A 114 9.76 -3.32 9.56
N ILE A 115 9.22 -3.83 8.46
CA ILE A 115 8.29 -4.96 8.44
C ILE A 115 8.83 -5.98 7.45
N ASP A 116 9.30 -7.10 7.99
CA ASP A 116 9.85 -8.19 7.20
C ASP A 116 8.69 -9.00 6.63
N VAL A 117 8.73 -9.31 5.34
CA VAL A 117 7.68 -10.04 4.64
C VAL A 117 8.22 -11.17 3.79
N ASP A 118 7.33 -12.09 3.46
CA ASP A 118 7.63 -13.22 2.57
C ASP A 118 7.84 -12.81 1.11
N SER A 119 7.22 -11.71 0.67
CA SER A 119 7.31 -11.21 -0.71
C SER A 119 6.89 -9.74 -0.84
N LEU A 120 7.72 -8.88 -1.45
CA LEU A 120 7.38 -7.49 -1.79
C LEU A 120 6.30 -7.44 -2.88
N LYS A 121 6.38 -8.35 -3.87
CA LYS A 121 5.49 -8.34 -5.05
C LYS A 121 4.09 -8.84 -4.72
N LYS A 122 4.01 -9.81 -3.80
CA LYS A 122 2.77 -10.48 -3.42
C LYS A 122 2.87 -10.92 -1.96
N PRO A 123 2.84 -9.97 -1.02
CA PRO A 123 2.94 -10.28 0.41
C PRO A 123 1.76 -11.16 0.82
N THR A 124 2.05 -12.17 1.63
CA THR A 124 1.03 -13.00 2.26
C THR A 124 1.21 -13.12 3.76
N LYS A 125 2.39 -12.76 4.27
CA LYS A 125 2.72 -12.93 5.67
C LYS A 125 3.77 -11.94 6.15
N ILE A 126 3.56 -11.39 7.36
CA ILE A 126 4.60 -10.71 8.12
C ILE A 126 5.47 -11.75 8.83
N LEU A 127 6.79 -11.62 8.67
CA LEU A 127 7.78 -12.51 9.26
C LEU A 127 8.30 -11.97 10.58
N ASN A 128 8.49 -10.65 10.66
CA ASN A 128 9.09 -9.98 11.81
C ASN A 128 8.89 -8.45 11.72
N PHE A 129 9.10 -7.76 12.84
CA PHE A 129 9.14 -6.30 12.92
C PHE A 129 10.47 -5.85 13.51
N GLU A 130 10.98 -4.73 13.03
CA GLU A 130 12.17 -4.08 13.58
C GLU A 130 11.91 -2.57 13.66
N ARG A 131 12.31 -1.95 14.76
CA ARG A 131 12.32 -0.50 14.89
C ARG A 131 13.66 0.02 14.43
N TYR A 132 13.66 1.06 13.60
CA TYR A 132 14.86 1.81 13.21
C TYR A 132 14.90 3.18 13.89
#